data_AF-A0A951R6S2-F1
#
_entry.id   AF-A0A951R6S2-F1
#
_cell.length_a   1.000
_cell.length_b   1.000
_cell.length_c   1.000
_cell.angle_alpha   90.00
_cell.angle_beta   90.00
_cell.angle_gamma   90.00
#
_symmetry.space_group_name_H-M   'P 1'
#
loop_
_entity.id
_entity.type
_entity.pdbx_description
1 polymer ?
#
loop_
_entity_poly.entity_id
_entity_poly.type
_entity_poly.pdbx_seq_one_letter_code
_entity_poly.pdbx_strand_id
1 'polypeptide(L)'
;MKRDLEVQGKTKILGIEVPVIHGGFGNNQKVMLAKTISEIHDVRVGDVNDLINSNIDEFEFGVDIIDLKSATDTNGNEILKDLGFTQNSLNASKNIYLLSEQGYMTLVMLMRTNKAKEIRKQIRKQYFAMREVINSDEDLKKELAYKLMIGGIESIEAHKQLVALETRPLIEKIEKDKDKVEFAETVQRSNDTVDFNLFSKILSNEGIKIGRNKLFELLRNEDILMTGVNHNQPYQKFINQKYFKVIEYTRNDKIGFKTVITGKGQQWLIKLFKDNKLTKTA
;
A
#
# COMPACT_ATOMS: atom_id res chain seq x y z
N MET A 1 -3.73 0.79 -22.33
CA MET A 1 -3.61 1.65 -21.13
C MET A 1 -2.83 2.88 -21.55
N LYS A 2 -3.38 4.08 -21.41
CA LYS A 2 -2.66 5.33 -21.68
C LYS A 2 -1.39 5.33 -20.83
N ARG A 3 -0.22 5.29 -21.47
CA ARG A 3 1.07 5.37 -20.77
C ARG A 3 1.38 6.86 -20.62
N ASP A 4 0.73 7.51 -19.66
CA ASP A 4 0.88 8.95 -19.44
C ASP A 4 2.32 9.22 -18.98
N LEU A 5 3.17 9.60 -19.93
CA LEU A 5 4.49 10.15 -19.66
C LEU A 5 4.35 11.66 -19.50
N GLU A 6 5.00 12.23 -18.49
CA GLU A 6 4.98 13.65 -18.22
C GLU A 6 6.40 14.18 -18.07
N VAL A 7 6.72 15.28 -18.76
CA VAL A 7 8.01 15.96 -18.65
C VAL A 7 7.89 17.08 -17.61
N GLN A 8 8.57 16.92 -16.47
CA GLN A 8 8.55 17.88 -15.35
C GLN A 8 9.85 18.68 -15.28
N GLY A 9 10.17 19.39 -16.37
CA GLY A 9 11.35 20.24 -16.46
C GLY A 9 12.65 19.46 -16.68
N LYS A 10 13.76 19.99 -16.16
CA LYS A 10 15.11 19.47 -16.35
C LYS A 10 15.88 19.39 -15.04
N THR A 11 16.80 18.43 -14.95
CA THR A 11 17.72 18.25 -13.82
C THR A 11 19.14 18.03 -14.34
N LYS A 12 20.14 18.13 -13.45
CA LYS A 12 21.55 17.92 -13.80
C LYS A 12 22.05 16.60 -13.23
N ILE A 13 22.37 15.65 -14.11
CA ILE A 13 22.96 14.35 -13.74
C ILE A 13 24.38 14.29 -14.29
N LEU A 14 25.36 14.10 -13.40
CA LEU A 14 26.79 14.02 -13.76
C LEU A 14 27.28 15.18 -14.66
N GLY A 15 26.77 16.39 -14.41
CA GLY A 15 27.14 17.57 -15.19
C GLY A 15 26.28 17.85 -16.42
N ILE A 16 25.40 16.93 -16.81
CA ILE A 16 24.58 17.00 -18.03
C ILE A 16 23.15 17.34 -17.65
N GLU A 17 22.57 18.32 -18.36
CA GLU A 17 21.18 18.72 -18.18
C GLU A 17 20.27 17.75 -18.93
N VAL A 18 19.40 17.06 -18.22
CA VAL A 18 18.54 16.00 -18.73
C VAL A 18 17.07 16.25 -18.36
N PRO A 19 16.12 15.87 -19.21
CA PRO A 19 14.70 16.00 -18.87
C PRO A 19 14.33 15.11 -17.68
N VAL A 20 13.47 15.61 -16.80
CA VAL A 20 12.85 14.80 -15.75
C VAL A 20 11.55 14.25 -16.33
N ILE A 21 11.47 12.94 -16.48
CA ILE A 21 10.31 12.26 -17.05
C ILE A 21 9.71 11.37 -15.97
N HIS A 22 8.39 11.43 -15.83
CA HIS A 22 7.63 10.52 -14.98
C HIS A 22 6.61 9.71 -15.79
N GLY A 23 6.25 8.53 -15.30
CA GLY A 23 5.21 7.67 -15.87
C GLY A 23 5.75 6.37 -16.48
N GLY A 24 4.97 5.73 -17.35
CA GLY A 24 5.35 4.49 -18.05
C GLY A 24 5.27 3.22 -17.20
N PHE A 25 5.75 3.25 -15.94
CA PHE A 25 5.81 2.10 -15.01
C PHE A 25 4.82 2.21 -13.84
N GLY A 26 3.84 3.12 -13.93
CA GLY A 26 2.90 3.46 -12.87
C GLY A 26 2.87 4.97 -12.57
N ASN A 27 2.02 5.39 -11.64
CA ASN A 27 1.86 6.81 -11.31
C ASN A 27 3.13 7.40 -10.71
N ASN A 28 3.60 8.50 -11.32
CA ASN A 28 4.72 9.32 -10.83
C ASN A 28 6.08 8.57 -10.67
N GLN A 29 6.29 7.50 -11.43
CA GLN A 29 7.57 6.79 -11.46
C GLN A 29 8.60 7.54 -12.30
N LYS A 30 9.79 7.80 -11.76
CA LYS A 30 10.88 8.44 -12.52
C LYS A 30 11.43 7.48 -13.56
N VAL A 31 11.66 7.99 -14.76
CA VAL A 31 12.13 7.18 -15.89
C VAL A 31 13.17 7.93 -16.70
N MET A 32 13.94 7.17 -17.47
CA MET A 32 14.97 7.70 -18.35
C MET A 32 14.95 7.01 -19.70
N LEU A 33 15.03 7.79 -20.78
CA LEU A 33 15.19 7.25 -22.13
C LEU A 33 16.61 6.72 -22.33
N ALA A 34 16.74 5.63 -23.10
CA ALA A 34 18.04 5.14 -23.57
C ALA A 34 18.86 6.25 -24.27
N LYS A 35 18.18 7.18 -24.96
CA LYS A 35 18.80 8.38 -25.54
C LYS A 35 19.45 9.28 -24.48
N THR A 36 18.73 9.60 -23.41
CA THR A 36 19.26 10.41 -22.31
C THR A 36 20.41 9.69 -21.61
N ILE A 37 20.30 8.37 -21.44
CA ILE A 37 21.39 7.56 -20.88
C ILE A 37 22.62 7.60 -21.78
N SER A 38 22.46 7.54 -23.10
CA SER A 38 23.60 7.60 -24.02
C SER A 38 24.32 8.95 -23.95
N GLU A 39 23.58 10.05 -23.83
CA GLU A 39 24.12 11.40 -23.59
C GLU A 39 24.86 11.45 -22.24
N ILE A 40 24.24 10.94 -21.17
CA ILE A 40 24.88 10.86 -19.86
C ILE A 40 26.17 10.09 -19.95
N HIS A 41 26.21 8.94 -20.63
CA HIS A 41 27.37 8.04 -20.64
C HIS A 41 28.39 8.31 -21.75
N ASP A 42 28.15 9.32 -22.60
CA ASP A 42 28.99 9.68 -23.75
C ASP A 42 29.20 8.51 -24.72
N VAL A 43 28.10 7.86 -25.10
CA VAL A 43 28.06 6.73 -26.04
C VAL A 43 26.94 6.92 -27.06
N ARG A 44 26.92 6.12 -28.14
CA ARG A 44 25.82 6.20 -29.11
C ARG A 44 24.57 5.53 -28.54
N VAL A 45 23.39 6.05 -28.88
CA VAL A 45 22.09 5.44 -28.51
C VAL A 45 22.02 3.98 -28.98
N GLY A 46 22.58 3.69 -30.17
CA GLY A 46 22.66 2.33 -30.70
C GLY A 46 23.44 1.38 -29.80
N ASP A 47 24.57 1.83 -29.25
CA ASP A 47 25.40 1.00 -28.35
C ASP A 47 24.65 0.67 -27.05
N VAL A 48 23.83 1.61 -26.55
CA VAL A 48 22.95 1.37 -25.38
C VAL A 48 21.87 0.34 -25.71
N ASN A 49 21.18 0.52 -26.83
CA ASN A 49 20.12 -0.39 -27.26
C ASN A 49 20.66 -1.80 -27.54
N ASP A 50 21.83 -1.91 -28.18
CA ASP A 50 22.48 -3.19 -28.47
C ASP A 50 22.89 -3.90 -27.17
N LEU A 51 23.35 -3.16 -26.16
CA LEU A 51 23.67 -3.72 -24.85
C LEU A 51 22.42 -4.24 -24.12
N ILE A 52 21.31 -3.48 -24.15
CA ILE A 52 20.03 -3.93 -23.59
C ILE A 52 19.57 -5.20 -24.32
N ASN A 53 19.53 -5.17 -25.65
CA ASN A 53 19.06 -6.28 -26.47
C ASN A 53 19.89 -7.56 -26.28
N SER A 54 21.21 -7.41 -26.10
CA SER A 54 22.13 -8.55 -25.94
C SER A 54 22.11 -9.15 -24.53
N ASN A 55 21.45 -8.49 -23.57
CA ASN A 55 21.30 -8.94 -22.18
C ASN A 55 19.83 -8.80 -21.75
N ILE A 56 18.90 -9.02 -22.68
CA ILE A 56 17.48 -8.72 -22.47
C ILE A 56 16.86 -9.56 -21.34
N ASP A 57 17.46 -10.71 -21.06
CA ASP A 57 17.14 -11.62 -19.96
C ASP A 57 17.45 -11.05 -18.56
N GLU A 58 18.33 -10.04 -18.47
CA GLU A 58 18.60 -9.31 -17.23
C GLU A 58 17.53 -8.25 -16.90
N PHE A 59 16.56 -8.03 -17.79
CA PHE A 59 15.53 -6.99 -17.65
C PHE A 59 14.11 -7.57 -17.65
N GLU A 60 13.29 -7.11 -16.71
CA GLU A 60 11.86 -7.42 -16.70
C GLU A 60 11.04 -6.36 -17.46
N PHE A 61 10.29 -6.81 -18.48
CA PHE A 61 9.45 -5.91 -19.27
C PHE A 61 8.27 -5.36 -18.46
N GLY A 62 8.09 -4.04 -18.49
CA GLY A 62 7.07 -3.35 -17.72
C GLY A 62 7.46 -3.05 -16.26
N VAL A 63 8.64 -3.50 -15.83
CA VAL A 63 9.22 -3.20 -14.51
C VAL A 63 10.54 -2.45 -14.68
N ASP A 64 11.47 -2.99 -15.46
CA ASP A 64 12.77 -2.38 -15.74
C ASP A 64 12.76 -1.56 -17.02
N ILE A 65 12.18 -2.14 -18.08
CA ILE A 65 12.21 -1.58 -19.43
C ILE A 65 10.85 -1.59 -20.11
N ILE A 66 10.63 -0.58 -20.94
CA ILE A 66 9.50 -0.50 -21.87
C ILE A 66 10.04 -0.09 -23.24
N ASP A 67 9.67 -0.80 -24.29
CA ASP A 67 9.87 -0.33 -25.66
C ASP A 67 8.70 0.59 -26.06
N LEU A 68 9.00 1.87 -26.26
CA LEU A 68 8.04 2.86 -26.73
C LEU A 68 7.78 2.74 -28.23
N LYS A 69 8.63 2.05 -29.00
CA LYS A 69 8.44 1.88 -30.44
C LYS A 69 7.19 1.05 -30.75
N SER A 70 6.98 -0.03 -29.99
CA SER A 70 5.85 -0.96 -30.14
C SER A 70 4.51 -0.41 -29.64
N ALA A 71 4.50 0.75 -28.96
CA ALA A 71 3.33 1.33 -28.32
C ALA A 71 2.73 2.54 -29.06
N THR A 72 3.21 2.85 -30.28
CA THR A 72 2.82 4.09 -30.97
C THR A 72 1.47 3.97 -31.70
N ASP A 73 0.39 4.36 -31.01
CA ASP A 73 -0.71 5.08 -31.65
C ASP A 73 -0.26 6.53 -31.97
N THR A 74 -1.08 7.29 -32.70
CA THR A 74 -0.76 8.66 -33.17
C THR A 74 -0.30 9.60 -32.05
N ASN A 75 -0.75 9.40 -30.81
CA ASN A 75 -0.38 10.22 -29.65
C ASN A 75 1.01 9.87 -29.08
N GLY A 76 1.46 8.61 -29.18
CA GLY A 76 2.80 8.21 -28.75
C GLY A 76 3.93 8.88 -29.53
N ASN A 77 3.66 9.32 -30.76
CA ASN A 77 4.65 10.02 -31.59
C ASN A 77 4.84 11.49 -31.19
N GLU A 78 3.84 12.15 -30.61
CA GLU A 78 3.95 13.55 -30.19
C GLU A 78 4.87 13.69 -28.98
N ILE A 79 4.68 12.87 -27.95
CA ILE A 79 5.53 12.90 -26.76
C ILE A 79 6.99 12.55 -27.05
N LEU A 80 7.24 11.64 -27.99
CA LEU A 80 8.61 11.33 -28.41
C LEU A 80 9.25 12.52 -29.16
N LYS A 81 8.47 13.31 -29.90
CA LYS A 81 8.97 14.54 -30.52
C LYS A 81 9.32 15.59 -29.47
N ASP A 82 8.50 15.74 -28.43
CA ASP A 82 8.78 16.64 -27.29
C ASP A 82 10.05 16.21 -26.52
N LEU A 83 10.32 14.90 -26.48
CA LEU A 83 11.55 14.31 -25.94
C LEU A 83 12.74 14.37 -26.93
N GLY A 84 12.58 15.09 -28.04
CA GLY A 84 13.63 15.43 -28.99
C GLY A 84 13.94 14.34 -30.01
N PHE A 85 13.00 13.44 -30.30
CA PHE A 85 13.14 12.53 -31.45
C PHE A 85 12.59 13.20 -32.71
N THR A 86 13.41 13.25 -33.77
CA THR A 86 12.92 13.66 -35.09
C THR A 86 12.11 12.54 -35.73
N GLN A 87 11.22 12.86 -36.67
CA GLN A 87 10.46 11.83 -37.40
C GLN A 87 11.38 10.82 -38.09
N ASN A 88 12.50 11.28 -38.65
CA ASN A 88 13.51 10.41 -39.26
C ASN A 88 14.17 9.48 -38.23
N SER A 89 14.51 10.01 -37.05
CA SER A 89 15.06 9.20 -35.94
C SER A 89 14.07 8.15 -35.46
N LEU A 90 12.79 8.50 -35.36
CA LEU A 90 11.73 7.55 -34.99
C LEU A 90 11.62 6.44 -36.02
N ASN A 91 11.63 6.78 -37.31
CA ASN A 91 11.50 5.81 -38.39
C ASN A 91 12.71 4.87 -38.48
N ALA A 92 13.92 5.37 -38.24
CA ALA A 92 15.15 4.57 -38.28
C ALA A 92 15.38 3.70 -37.04
N SER A 93 14.76 4.02 -35.90
CA SER A 93 14.97 3.30 -34.65
C SER A 93 14.24 1.95 -34.64
N LYS A 94 14.97 0.87 -34.37
CA LYS A 94 14.39 -0.47 -34.13
C LYS A 94 13.65 -0.56 -32.80
N ASN A 95 14.23 0.02 -31.75
CA ASN A 95 13.68 0.07 -30.39
C ASN A 95 13.85 1.48 -29.84
N ILE A 96 12.91 1.91 -28.99
CA ILE A 96 13.00 3.16 -28.23
C ILE A 96 12.77 2.81 -26.76
N TYR A 97 13.85 2.44 -26.07
CA TYR A 97 13.75 1.99 -24.68
C TYR A 97 13.59 3.16 -23.71
N LEU A 98 12.60 2.99 -22.83
CA LEU A 98 12.41 3.74 -21.60
C LEU A 98 12.76 2.82 -20.44
N LEU A 99 13.57 3.30 -19.51
CA LEU A 99 14.04 2.55 -18.35
C LEU A 99 13.48 3.17 -17.08
N SER A 100 13.07 2.32 -16.13
CA SER A 100 12.83 2.72 -14.75
C SER A 100 14.16 2.97 -14.03
N GLU A 101 14.12 3.43 -12.78
CA GLU A 101 15.33 3.54 -11.95
C GLU A 101 16.04 2.18 -11.78
N GLN A 102 15.27 1.08 -11.68
CA GLN A 102 15.80 -0.29 -11.58
C GLN A 102 16.47 -0.71 -12.89
N GLY A 103 15.79 -0.51 -14.03
CA GLY A 103 16.36 -0.80 -15.34
C GLY A 103 17.62 0.01 -15.62
N TYR A 104 17.68 1.28 -15.23
CA TYR A 104 18.90 2.08 -15.37
C TYR A 104 20.04 1.51 -14.52
N MET A 105 19.76 1.03 -13.31
CA MET A 105 20.78 0.40 -12.45
C MET A 105 21.33 -0.88 -13.10
N THR A 106 20.45 -1.78 -13.58
CA THR A 106 20.86 -2.99 -14.32
C THR A 106 21.75 -2.63 -15.50
N LEU A 107 21.36 -1.63 -16.29
CA LEU A 107 22.17 -1.16 -17.41
C LEU A 107 23.54 -0.63 -16.96
N VAL A 108 23.63 0.16 -15.89
CA VAL A 108 24.90 0.65 -15.34
C VAL A 108 25.82 -0.49 -14.90
N MET A 109 25.27 -1.59 -14.40
CA MET A 109 26.03 -2.79 -14.02
C MET A 109 26.65 -3.48 -15.26
N LEU A 110 25.93 -3.50 -16.38
CA LEU A 110 26.39 -4.04 -17.66
C LEU A 110 27.39 -3.11 -18.37
N MET A 111 27.18 -1.79 -18.30
CA MET A 111 28.01 -0.81 -19.01
C MET A 111 29.50 -0.85 -18.62
N ARG A 112 30.37 -0.54 -19.58
CA ARG A 112 31.83 -0.45 -19.39
C ARG A 112 32.40 0.97 -19.55
N THR A 113 31.52 1.99 -19.51
CA THR A 113 31.91 3.41 -19.61
C THR A 113 32.56 3.94 -18.33
N ASN A 114 33.39 4.98 -18.44
CA ASN A 114 34.02 5.64 -17.29
C ASN A 114 32.97 6.20 -16.30
N LYS A 115 31.87 6.76 -16.82
CA LYS A 115 30.77 7.27 -16.00
C LYS A 115 30.02 6.14 -15.28
N ALA A 116 29.76 5.00 -15.93
CA ALA A 116 29.20 3.83 -15.26
C ALA A 116 30.16 3.26 -14.20
N LYS A 117 31.48 3.30 -14.46
CA LYS A 117 32.49 2.92 -13.45
C LYS A 117 32.45 3.86 -12.25
N GLU A 118 32.28 5.17 -12.44
CA GLU A 118 32.19 6.14 -11.35
C GLU A 118 30.89 5.99 -10.57
N ILE A 119 29.73 5.82 -11.23
CA ILE A 119 28.46 5.52 -10.56
C ILE A 119 28.60 4.26 -9.69
N ARG A 120 29.14 3.16 -10.24
CA ARG A 120 29.40 1.93 -9.47
C ARG A 120 30.34 2.15 -8.27
N LYS A 121 31.35 3.00 -8.40
CA LYS A 121 32.23 3.37 -7.29
C LYS A 121 31.48 4.19 -6.22
N GLN A 122 30.65 5.14 -6.63
CA GLN A 122 29.85 5.96 -5.71
C GLN A 122 28.86 5.10 -4.93
N ILE A 123 28.15 4.18 -5.61
CA ILE A 123 27.25 3.22 -4.95
C ILE A 123 28.02 2.38 -3.92
N ARG A 124 29.19 1.82 -4.28
CA ARG A 124 30.03 1.09 -3.32
C ARG A 124 30.49 1.95 -2.15
N LYS A 125 30.92 3.20 -2.39
CA LYS A 125 31.36 4.12 -1.33
C LYS A 125 30.22 4.47 -0.37
N GLN A 126 29.05 4.82 -0.90
CA GLN A 126 27.86 5.12 -0.11
C GLN A 126 27.48 3.91 0.76
N TYR A 127 27.50 2.71 0.17
CA TYR A 127 27.29 1.47 0.91
C TYR A 127 28.25 1.26 2.09
N PHE A 128 29.56 1.44 1.90
CA PHE A 128 30.53 1.28 3.00
C PHE A 128 30.45 2.42 4.03
N ALA A 129 30.23 3.66 3.60
CA ALA A 129 30.02 4.79 4.52
C ALA A 129 28.77 4.59 5.39
N MET A 130 27.73 3.96 4.84
CA MET A 130 26.53 3.58 5.60
C MET A 130 26.77 2.38 6.54
N ARG A 131 27.84 1.59 6.38
CA ARG A 131 28.23 0.49 7.29
C ARG A 131 29.07 0.95 8.48
N GLU A 132 29.86 2.01 8.33
CA GLU A 132 30.71 2.54 9.43
C GLU A 132 29.89 3.27 10.51
N VAL A 133 28.61 3.52 10.23
CA VAL A 133 27.62 4.05 11.15
C VAL A 133 26.54 2.96 11.28
N ILE A 134 26.39 2.30 12.45
CA ILE A 134 25.10 1.77 13.00
C ILE A 134 24.83 0.24 13.05
N ASN A 135 24.01 -0.13 14.08
CA ASN A 135 23.38 -1.41 14.46
C ASN A 135 21.82 -1.36 14.29
N SER A 136 21.20 -1.54 13.10
CA SER A 136 19.72 -1.55 12.97
C SER A 136 19.11 -2.42 11.83
N ASP A 137 17.81 -2.75 11.92
CA ASP A 137 17.03 -3.51 10.91
C ASP A 137 17.02 -2.84 9.52
N GLU A 138 17.11 -1.51 9.47
CA GLU A 138 17.14 -0.74 8.22
C GLU A 138 18.47 -0.91 7.48
N ASP A 139 19.54 -1.24 8.21
CA ASP A 139 20.88 -1.45 7.66
C ASP A 139 21.06 -2.87 7.14
N LEU A 140 20.42 -3.86 7.80
CA LEU A 140 20.31 -5.20 7.26
C LEU A 140 19.59 -5.20 5.92
N LYS A 141 18.49 -4.44 5.77
CA LYS A 141 17.79 -4.31 4.47
C LYS A 141 18.69 -3.74 3.37
N LYS A 142 19.48 -2.70 3.67
CA LYS A 142 20.43 -2.10 2.71
C LYS A 142 21.57 -3.05 2.34
N GLU A 143 22.08 -3.83 3.30
CA GLU A 143 23.07 -4.88 3.04
C GLU A 143 22.53 -5.96 2.09
N LEU A 144 21.32 -6.45 2.35
CA LEU A 144 20.69 -7.48 1.54
C LEU A 144 20.36 -6.97 0.13
N ALA A 145 19.91 -5.72 0.00
CA ALA A 145 19.67 -5.08 -1.30
C ALA A 145 20.95 -4.97 -2.15
N TYR A 146 22.11 -4.68 -1.54
CA TYR A 146 23.38 -4.68 -2.25
C TYR A 146 23.81 -6.08 -2.70
N LYS A 147 23.68 -7.09 -1.83
CA LYS A 147 23.96 -8.50 -2.18
C LYS A 147 23.10 -9.00 -3.33
N LEU A 148 21.85 -8.54 -3.40
CA LEU A 148 20.97 -8.76 -4.55
C LEU A 148 21.52 -8.09 -5.82
N MET A 149 21.93 -6.82 -5.73
CA MET A 149 22.41 -6.03 -6.88
C MET A 149 23.74 -6.55 -7.48
N ILE A 150 24.63 -7.11 -6.66
CA ILE A 150 25.90 -7.68 -7.15
C ILE A 150 25.76 -9.11 -7.69
N GLY A 151 24.63 -9.78 -7.40
CA GLY A 151 24.37 -11.16 -7.79
C GLY A 151 25.24 -12.20 -7.03
N GLY A 152 25.25 -13.44 -7.55
CA GLY A 152 26.01 -14.56 -6.98
C GLY A 152 25.24 -15.37 -5.92
N ILE A 153 25.89 -16.38 -5.32
CA ILE A 153 25.23 -17.35 -4.42
C ILE A 153 24.62 -16.66 -3.19
N GLU A 154 25.27 -15.61 -2.68
CA GLU A 154 24.80 -14.84 -1.53
C GLU A 154 23.52 -14.02 -1.82
N SER A 155 23.21 -13.75 -3.10
CA SER A 155 22.01 -12.99 -3.49
C SER A 155 20.71 -13.75 -3.20
N ILE A 156 20.73 -15.08 -3.31
CA ILE A 156 19.56 -15.94 -3.05
C ILE A 156 19.19 -15.90 -1.57
N GLU A 157 20.20 -15.96 -0.69
CA GLU A 157 20.02 -15.88 0.75
C GLU A 157 19.62 -14.46 1.17
N ALA A 158 20.21 -13.45 0.52
CA ALA A 158 19.84 -12.06 0.73
C ALA A 158 18.37 -11.78 0.37
N HIS A 159 17.88 -12.36 -0.73
CA HIS A 159 16.47 -12.28 -1.13
C HIS A 159 15.54 -12.82 -0.04
N LYS A 160 15.81 -14.03 0.46
CA LYS A 160 14.97 -14.69 1.48
C LYS A 160 14.90 -13.85 2.76
N GLN A 161 16.03 -13.31 3.21
CA GLN A 161 16.09 -12.51 4.42
C GLN A 161 15.37 -11.15 4.24
N LEU A 162 15.48 -10.53 3.06
CA LEU A 162 14.77 -9.29 2.76
C LEU A 162 13.26 -9.50 2.74
N VAL A 163 12.80 -10.55 2.05
CA VAL A 163 11.38 -10.95 2.03
C VAL A 163 10.87 -11.23 3.44
N ALA A 164 11.62 -11.93 4.27
CA ALA A 164 11.24 -12.19 5.67
C ALA A 164 11.12 -10.89 6.49
N LEU A 165 12.07 -9.94 6.33
CA LEU A 165 12.04 -8.65 7.01
C LEU A 165 10.87 -7.76 6.58
N GLU A 166 10.43 -7.86 5.32
CA GLU A 166 9.30 -7.09 4.78
C GLU A 166 7.94 -7.72 5.08
N THR A 167 7.86 -9.05 5.06
CA THR A 167 6.61 -9.79 5.30
C THR A 167 6.25 -9.88 6.78
N ARG A 168 7.23 -9.94 7.69
CA ARG A 168 7.00 -9.99 9.15
C ARG A 168 6.01 -8.92 9.66
N PRO A 169 6.20 -7.60 9.42
CA PRO A 169 5.27 -6.59 9.93
C PRO A 169 3.89 -6.66 9.26
N LEU A 170 3.81 -7.16 8.01
CA LEU A 170 2.54 -7.33 7.31
C LEU A 170 1.75 -8.50 7.89
N ILE A 171 2.42 -9.61 8.21
CA ILE A 171 1.82 -10.78 8.87
C ILE A 171 1.32 -10.39 10.26
N GLU A 172 2.13 -9.69 11.06
CA GLU A 172 1.72 -9.19 12.38
C GLU A 172 0.48 -8.28 12.29
N LYS A 173 0.43 -7.42 11.26
CA LYS A 173 -0.73 -6.56 11.00
C LYS A 173 -1.96 -7.37 10.58
N ILE A 174 -1.80 -8.36 9.71
CA ILE A 174 -2.87 -9.26 9.27
C ILE A 174 -3.42 -10.03 10.47
N GLU A 175 -2.58 -10.58 11.33
CA GLU A 175 -3.02 -11.28 12.54
C GLU A 175 -3.76 -10.34 13.49
N LYS A 176 -3.24 -9.12 13.72
CA LYS A 176 -3.90 -8.12 14.56
C LYS A 176 -5.24 -7.63 14.01
N ASP A 177 -5.36 -7.57 12.69
CA ASP A 177 -6.57 -7.11 12.02
C ASP A 177 -7.54 -8.27 11.71
N LYS A 178 -7.11 -9.53 11.79
CA LYS A 178 -7.95 -10.74 11.62
C LYS A 178 -9.16 -10.69 12.54
N ASP A 179 -8.96 -10.44 13.82
CA ASP A 179 -10.03 -10.34 14.81
C ASP A 179 -11.01 -9.19 14.50
N LYS A 180 -10.52 -8.09 13.90
CA LYS A 180 -11.37 -6.96 13.50
C LYS A 180 -12.17 -7.25 12.24
N VAL A 181 -11.58 -7.97 11.28
CA VAL A 181 -12.21 -8.34 10.01
C VAL A 181 -13.25 -9.42 10.24
N GLU A 182 -12.93 -10.47 11.00
CA GLU A 182 -13.88 -11.52 11.37
C GLU A 182 -15.08 -10.95 12.14
N PHE A 183 -14.82 -9.96 13.01
CA PHE A 183 -15.85 -9.21 13.70
C PHE A 183 -16.70 -8.32 12.77
N ALA A 184 -16.07 -7.58 11.86
CA ALA A 184 -16.78 -6.76 10.88
C ALA A 184 -17.67 -7.62 9.97
N GLU A 185 -17.19 -8.78 9.53
CA GLU A 185 -17.94 -9.73 8.70
C GLU A 185 -19.09 -10.40 9.47
N THR A 186 -18.86 -10.81 10.72
CA THR A 186 -19.90 -11.40 11.57
C THR A 186 -21.05 -10.42 11.80
N VAL A 187 -20.72 -9.14 12.02
CA VAL A 187 -21.73 -8.10 12.24
C VAL A 187 -22.40 -7.65 10.93
N GLN A 188 -21.66 -7.57 9.82
CA GLN A 188 -22.19 -7.16 8.51
C GLN A 188 -23.14 -8.21 7.91
N ARG A 189 -22.97 -9.50 8.26
CA ARG A 189 -23.93 -10.56 7.91
C ARG A 189 -25.27 -10.44 8.65
N SER A 190 -25.34 -9.73 9.78
CA SER A 190 -26.61 -9.41 10.45
C SER A 190 -27.14 -8.06 9.98
N ASN A 191 -27.86 -8.03 8.85
CA ASN A 191 -28.69 -6.88 8.47
C ASN A 191 -29.85 -6.62 9.48
N ASP A 192 -30.02 -7.52 10.45
CA ASP A 192 -31.10 -7.47 11.43
C ASP A 192 -30.67 -6.84 12.75
N THR A 193 -31.56 -6.04 13.32
CA THR A 193 -31.43 -5.58 14.70
C THR A 193 -31.57 -6.76 15.65
N VAL A 194 -30.71 -6.84 16.67
CA VAL A 194 -30.78 -7.88 17.71
C VAL A 194 -31.39 -7.32 18.99
N ASP A 195 -32.07 -8.17 19.77
CA ASP A 195 -32.47 -7.78 21.12
C ASP A 195 -31.36 -8.02 22.15
N PHE A 196 -31.53 -7.44 23.33
CA PHE A 196 -30.57 -7.55 24.43
C PHE A 196 -30.39 -8.98 24.97
N ASN A 197 -31.37 -9.87 24.75
CA ASN A 197 -31.24 -11.26 25.16
C ASN A 197 -30.27 -12.00 24.23
N LEU A 198 -30.46 -11.88 22.92
CA LEU A 198 -29.54 -12.43 21.93
C LEU A 198 -28.16 -11.78 22.03
N PHE A 199 -28.10 -10.45 22.19
CA PHE A 199 -26.83 -9.75 22.30
C PHE A 199 -26.02 -10.16 23.55
N SER A 200 -26.67 -10.50 24.67
CA SER A 200 -25.98 -11.05 25.85
C SER A 200 -25.29 -12.40 25.57
N LYS A 201 -25.84 -13.21 24.66
CA LYS A 201 -25.22 -14.46 24.20
C LYS A 201 -24.05 -14.18 23.25
N ILE A 202 -24.18 -13.20 22.35
CA ILE A 202 -23.09 -12.74 21.48
C ILE A 202 -21.91 -12.25 22.32
N LEU A 203 -22.16 -11.44 23.35
CA LEU A 203 -21.12 -10.99 24.30
C LEU A 203 -20.44 -12.17 24.99
N SER A 204 -21.19 -13.22 25.36
CA SER A 204 -20.63 -14.41 25.99
C SER A 204 -19.68 -15.18 25.06
N ASN A 205 -19.99 -15.26 23.75
CA ASN A 205 -19.10 -15.85 22.75
C ASN A 205 -17.81 -15.04 22.57
N GLU A 206 -17.88 -13.72 22.74
CA GLU A 206 -16.74 -12.80 22.75
C GLU A 206 -15.96 -12.78 24.08
N GLY A 207 -16.22 -13.74 24.99
CA GLY A 207 -15.57 -13.83 26.30
C GLY A 207 -16.11 -12.86 27.37
N ILE A 208 -17.11 -12.05 27.06
CA ILE A 208 -17.74 -11.09 27.98
C ILE A 208 -18.96 -11.74 28.62
N LYS A 209 -18.77 -12.37 29.79
CA LYS A 209 -19.84 -13.05 30.53
C LYS A 209 -20.76 -12.03 31.23
N ILE A 210 -21.89 -11.70 30.61
CA ILE A 210 -22.90 -10.81 31.19
C ILE A 210 -24.33 -11.26 30.88
N GLY A 211 -25.20 -11.25 31.88
CA GLY A 211 -26.62 -11.53 31.72
C GLY A 211 -27.41 -10.31 31.24
N ARG A 212 -28.53 -10.56 30.53
CA ARG A 212 -29.43 -9.53 29.99
C ARG A 212 -29.77 -8.40 30.98
N ASN A 213 -30.16 -8.74 32.20
CA ASN A 213 -30.59 -7.74 33.19
C ASN A 213 -29.44 -6.84 33.65
N LYS A 214 -28.25 -7.41 33.85
CA LYS A 214 -27.03 -6.66 34.21
C LYS A 214 -26.56 -5.77 33.06
N LEU A 215 -26.74 -6.21 31.82
CA LEU A 215 -26.48 -5.38 30.65
C LEU A 215 -27.39 -4.15 30.62
N PHE A 216 -28.71 -4.31 30.84
CA PHE A 216 -29.62 -3.17 30.96
C PHE A 216 -29.27 -2.23 32.12
N GLU A 217 -28.80 -2.77 33.24
CA GLU A 217 -28.32 -2.00 34.37
C GLU A 217 -27.12 -1.14 34.03
N LEU A 218 -26.06 -1.71 33.46
CA LEU A 218 -24.86 -0.96 33.05
C LEU A 218 -25.19 0.16 32.07
N LEU A 219 -26.05 -0.10 31.09
CA LEU A 219 -26.42 0.93 30.12
C LEU A 219 -27.27 2.05 30.73
N ARG A 220 -28.02 1.78 31.80
CA ARG A 220 -28.73 2.84 32.53
C ARG A 220 -27.78 3.64 33.41
N ASN A 221 -26.84 2.99 34.08
CA ASN A 221 -25.85 3.65 34.93
C ASN A 221 -24.94 4.60 34.13
N GLU A 222 -24.71 4.30 32.86
CA GLU A 222 -23.85 5.07 31.95
C GLU A 222 -24.64 6.09 31.10
N ASP A 223 -25.90 6.38 31.47
CA ASP A 223 -26.80 7.27 30.74
C ASP A 223 -26.91 6.94 29.24
N ILE A 224 -26.87 5.65 28.91
CA ILE A 224 -27.11 5.13 27.55
C ILE A 224 -28.61 4.84 27.36
N LEU A 225 -29.21 4.21 28.37
CA LEU A 225 -30.64 3.97 28.48
C LEU A 225 -31.24 4.82 29.62
N MET A 226 -32.48 5.24 29.43
CA MET A 226 -33.23 6.06 30.37
C MET A 226 -33.75 5.23 31.56
N THR A 227 -33.85 5.88 32.71
CA THR A 227 -34.60 5.43 33.88
C THR A 227 -35.96 6.15 33.95
N GLY A 228 -36.83 5.81 34.91
CA GLY A 228 -38.14 6.47 35.06
C GLY A 228 -39.17 6.06 34.00
N VAL A 229 -39.95 7.03 33.48
CA VAL A 229 -41.12 6.79 32.63
C VAL A 229 -40.77 6.09 31.31
N ASN A 230 -39.63 6.43 30.71
CA ASN A 230 -39.14 5.85 29.45
C ASN A 230 -38.14 4.71 29.70
N HIS A 231 -38.42 3.89 30.71
CA HIS A 231 -37.50 2.86 31.18
C HIS A 231 -36.94 1.98 30.05
N ASN A 232 -35.61 1.82 30.00
CA ASN A 232 -34.89 1.04 28.99
C ASN A 232 -34.97 1.57 27.54
N GLN A 233 -35.51 2.78 27.32
CA GLN A 233 -35.38 3.47 26.04
C GLN A 233 -34.02 4.20 25.94
N PRO A 234 -33.37 4.24 24.78
CA PRO A 234 -32.10 4.93 24.61
C PRO A 234 -32.30 6.45 24.58
N TYR A 235 -31.33 7.21 25.10
CA TYR A 235 -31.31 8.66 24.89
C TYR A 235 -31.24 8.99 23.39
N GLN A 236 -31.90 10.09 22.98
CA GLN A 236 -32.02 10.49 21.57
C GLN A 236 -30.66 10.59 20.86
N LYS A 237 -29.59 10.96 21.59
CA LYS A 237 -28.21 11.00 21.07
C LYS A 237 -27.76 9.66 20.48
N PHE A 238 -28.12 8.52 21.11
CA PHE A 238 -27.72 7.19 20.61
C PHE A 238 -28.65 6.64 19.53
N ILE A 239 -29.90 7.11 19.47
CA ILE A 239 -30.79 6.87 18.33
C ILE A 239 -30.26 7.60 17.10
N ASN A 240 -29.93 8.89 17.23
CA ASN A 240 -29.39 9.72 16.14
C ASN A 240 -28.07 9.17 15.60
N GLN A 241 -27.23 8.58 16.47
CA GLN A 241 -25.99 7.90 16.09
C GLN A 241 -26.22 6.52 15.46
N LYS A 242 -27.47 6.06 15.37
CA LYS A 242 -27.92 4.78 14.81
C LYS A 242 -27.41 3.56 15.57
N TYR A 243 -27.16 3.66 16.88
CA TYR A 243 -26.78 2.51 17.71
C TYR A 243 -27.98 1.68 18.16
N PHE A 244 -29.11 2.33 18.41
CA PHE A 244 -30.33 1.67 18.83
C PHE A 244 -31.51 2.08 17.94
N LYS A 245 -32.52 1.21 17.89
CA LYS A 245 -33.86 1.54 17.39
C LYS A 245 -34.88 1.18 18.45
N VAL A 246 -35.96 1.95 18.53
CA VAL A 246 -37.15 1.59 19.30
C VAL A 246 -38.17 1.05 18.30
N ILE A 247 -38.61 -0.18 18.51
CA ILE A 247 -39.61 -0.85 17.69
C ILE A 247 -40.89 -1.05 18.49
N GLU A 248 -42.03 -1.00 17.81
CA GLU A 248 -43.33 -1.32 18.38
C GLU A 248 -43.57 -2.82 18.39
N TYR A 249 -44.22 -3.31 19.42
CA TYR A 249 -44.73 -4.68 19.48
C TYR A 249 -46.12 -4.70 20.11
N THR A 250 -46.94 -5.65 19.69
CA THR A 250 -48.28 -5.83 20.23
C THR A 250 -48.29 -7.02 21.19
N ARG A 251 -48.82 -6.83 22.39
CA ARG A 251 -49.06 -7.91 23.35
C ARG A 251 -50.42 -7.71 23.99
N ASN A 252 -51.31 -8.70 23.83
CA ASN A 252 -52.68 -8.65 24.34
C ASN A 252 -53.41 -7.35 23.93
N ASP A 253 -53.37 -7.02 22.64
CA ASP A 253 -53.97 -5.81 22.04
C ASP A 253 -53.48 -4.47 22.60
N LYS A 254 -52.35 -4.47 23.32
CA LYS A 254 -51.65 -3.26 23.76
C LYS A 254 -50.35 -3.10 22.98
N ILE A 255 -50.13 -1.88 22.50
CA ILE A 255 -48.87 -1.48 21.87
C ILE A 255 -47.85 -1.21 22.97
N GLY A 256 -46.69 -1.85 22.86
CA GLY A 256 -45.51 -1.60 23.67
C GLY A 256 -44.31 -1.27 22.80
N PHE A 257 -43.27 -0.72 23.42
CA PHE A 257 -42.03 -0.34 22.74
C PHE A 257 -40.87 -1.18 23.26
N LYS A 258 -40.01 -1.65 22.35
CA LYS A 258 -38.82 -2.44 22.67
C LYS A 258 -37.59 -1.79 22.01
N THR A 259 -36.53 -1.64 22.78
CA THR A 259 -35.22 -1.23 22.26
C THR A 259 -34.48 -2.41 21.66
N VAL A 260 -34.00 -2.25 20.44
CA VAL A 260 -33.14 -3.22 19.73
C VAL A 260 -31.83 -2.56 19.31
N ILE A 261 -30.80 -3.38 19.15
CA ILE A 261 -29.42 -2.96 18.89
C ILE A 261 -29.14 -3.17 17.41
N THR A 262 -28.71 -2.11 16.73
CA THR A 262 -28.30 -2.21 15.30
C THR A 262 -26.94 -2.90 15.20
N GLY A 263 -26.54 -3.38 14.02
CA GLY A 263 -25.16 -3.87 13.81
C GLY A 263 -24.11 -2.85 14.26
N LYS A 264 -24.33 -1.56 13.97
CA LYS A 264 -23.47 -0.47 14.45
C LYS A 264 -23.45 -0.34 15.98
N GLY A 265 -24.61 -0.51 16.63
CA GLY A 265 -24.72 -0.51 18.10
C GLY A 265 -24.03 -1.70 18.76
N GLN A 266 -24.08 -2.87 18.13
CA GLN A 266 -23.38 -4.07 18.60
C GLN A 266 -21.87 -3.84 18.61
N GLN A 267 -21.30 -3.29 17.53
CA GLN A 267 -19.88 -2.93 17.45
C GLN A 267 -19.47 -1.92 18.52
N TRP A 268 -20.29 -0.89 18.71
CA TRP A 268 -20.02 0.17 19.66
C TRP A 268 -20.04 -0.34 21.11
N LEU A 269 -21.05 -1.12 21.51
CA LEU A 269 -21.14 -1.67 22.86
C LEU A 269 -20.01 -2.66 23.16
N ILE A 270 -19.68 -3.56 22.23
CA ILE A 270 -18.57 -4.51 22.41
C ILE A 270 -17.25 -3.77 22.60
N LYS A 271 -16.99 -2.73 21.80
CA LYS A 271 -15.80 -1.89 21.97
C LYS A 271 -15.77 -1.24 23.35
N LEU A 272 -16.89 -0.72 23.85
CA LEU A 272 -16.92 -0.15 25.19
C LEU A 272 -16.63 -1.18 26.29
N PHE A 273 -17.07 -2.44 26.14
CA PHE A 273 -16.70 -3.52 27.06
C PHE A 273 -15.21 -3.87 26.97
N LYS A 274 -14.64 -4.01 25.76
CA LYS A 274 -13.21 -4.32 25.56
C LYS A 274 -12.29 -3.19 26.04
N ASP A 275 -12.73 -1.94 25.93
CA ASP A 275 -12.03 -0.75 26.41
C ASP A 275 -12.19 -0.51 27.94
N ASN A 276 -12.85 -1.42 28.69
CA ASN A 276 -13.21 -1.25 30.11
C ASN A 276 -14.00 0.03 30.44
N LYS A 277 -14.79 0.53 29.47
CA LYS A 277 -15.67 1.69 29.63
C LYS A 277 -17.10 1.31 30.02
N LEU A 278 -17.41 0.01 30.03
CA LEU A 278 -18.66 -0.59 30.52
C LEU A 278 -18.37 -1.70 31.53
N THR A 279 -17.49 -1.44 32.49
CA THR A 279 -17.18 -2.36 33.59
C THR A 279 -17.52 -1.71 34.92
N LYS A 280 -17.99 -2.51 35.90
CA LYS A 280 -18.37 -2.09 37.26
C LYS A 280 -17.50 -0.93 37.80
N THR A 281 -18.14 0.13 38.27
CA THR A 281 -17.74 0.75 39.53
C THR A 281 -18.05 -0.27 40.65
N ALA A 282 -17.02 -0.74 41.35
CA ALA A 282 -17.02 -1.65 42.53
C ALA A 282 -17.88 -2.94 42.46
#